data_AF-A0AAN9EY87-F1
#
_entry.id   AF-A0AAN9EY87-F1
#
_cell.length_a   1.000
_cell.length_b   1.000
_cell.length_c   1.000
_cell.angle_alpha   90.00
_cell.angle_beta   90.00
_cell.angle_gamma   90.00
#
_symmetry.space_group_name_H-M   'P 1'
#
loop_
_entity.id
_entity.type
_entity.pdbx_description
1 polymer ?
#
loop_
_entity_poly.entity_id
_entity_poly.type
_entity_poly.pdbx_seq_one_letter_code
_entity_poly.pdbx_strand_id
1 'polypeptide(L)'
;MVKMLTCVSVDSLCKLVKEQNSVPALTCLINAYRAACHNDSDGTHKSETFSKILMFMLHEAGAIFRKLLGISSSSLKKEAVLELKNSKKWLSLRLLIKSYLRSTLFLLNQVTDTEILTFSICRLRASIIFLAPFPSLLHRLLKISVHLWATGDQSLSSHSFLIIRDIASVFSSSCFDSCFVKTYKAFTSHSQFVERRLFEHIHFLRNSFVELCGLDVQKSSNKALICILHLAKILQKGWQTKKMELVKKICSWQYINCIDLWVAFISTNIPDYDLQPLLYMIVQIINGVALLFPGPRYLPLRLRCIQWLNRLSASSGVFIPVTSLVLDVLEYKITKDGGKPGKVLEPLSTIKFKNSCLSNTIFGLNSFSDVY
;
A
#
# COMPACT_ATOMS: atom_id res chain seq x y z
N MET A 1 33.99 8.89 23.44
CA MET A 1 35.09 8.77 22.45
C MET A 1 34.91 7.44 21.72
N VAL A 2 34.50 7.46 20.46
CA VAL A 2 34.34 6.23 19.65
C VAL A 2 35.73 5.81 19.18
N LYS A 3 36.25 4.67 19.66
CA LYS A 3 37.50 4.10 19.15
C LYS A 3 37.34 3.85 17.65
N MET A 4 38.24 4.39 16.82
CA MET A 4 38.29 4.09 15.39
C MET A 4 38.53 2.58 15.19
N LEU A 5 37.52 1.88 14.68
CA LEU A 5 37.66 0.48 14.29
C LEU A 5 38.37 0.37 12.94
N THR A 6 39.12 -0.71 12.73
CA THR A 6 39.76 -1.09 11.46
C THR A 6 38.98 -2.27 10.86
N CYS A 7 39.06 -2.52 9.54
CA CYS A 7 38.35 -3.65 8.92
C CYS A 7 38.64 -4.99 9.61
N VAL A 8 39.91 -5.26 9.93
CA VAL A 8 40.34 -6.48 10.62
C VAL A 8 39.74 -6.59 12.03
N SER A 9 39.56 -5.47 12.73
CA SER A 9 38.90 -5.48 14.03
C SER A 9 37.38 -5.65 13.93
N VAL A 10 36.76 -5.28 12.80
CA VAL A 10 35.35 -5.57 12.52
C VAL A 10 35.17 -7.06 12.25
N ASP A 11 36.03 -7.68 11.45
CA ASP A 11 35.92 -9.12 11.13
C ASP A 11 36.08 -10.01 12.38
N SER A 12 37.01 -9.66 13.27
CA SER A 12 37.16 -10.37 14.54
C SER A 12 35.93 -10.19 15.45
N LEU A 13 35.37 -8.99 15.53
CA LEU A 13 34.12 -8.74 16.27
C LEU A 13 32.94 -9.51 15.67
N CYS A 14 32.82 -9.57 14.34
CA CYS A 14 31.78 -10.33 13.66
C CYS A 14 31.85 -11.83 13.98
N LYS A 15 33.06 -12.41 13.98
CA LYS A 15 33.28 -13.82 14.38
C LYS A 15 32.92 -14.06 15.84
N LEU A 16 33.40 -13.21 16.76
CA LEU A 16 33.11 -13.31 18.19
C LEU A 16 31.61 -13.26 18.50
N VAL A 17 30.84 -12.48 17.75
CA VAL A 17 29.38 -12.41 17.93
C VAL A 17 28.67 -13.63 17.35
N LYS A 18 29.09 -14.14 16.18
CA LYS A 18 28.46 -15.30 15.53
C LYS A 18 28.75 -16.61 16.26
N GLU A 19 30.01 -16.83 16.62
CA GLU A 19 30.49 -18.10 17.16
C GLU A 19 30.33 -18.15 18.69
N GLN A 20 30.72 -17.08 19.40
CA GLN A 20 30.81 -17.07 20.86
C GLN A 20 29.69 -16.30 21.57
N ASN A 21 28.72 -15.72 20.82
CA ASN A 21 27.60 -14.95 21.38
C ASN A 21 28.03 -13.81 22.32
N SER A 22 29.20 -13.19 22.04
CA SER A 22 29.80 -12.18 22.91
C SER A 22 29.00 -10.86 22.95
N VAL A 23 28.39 -10.56 24.11
CA VAL A 23 27.63 -9.31 24.34
C VAL A 23 28.50 -8.05 24.30
N PRO A 24 29.74 -8.04 24.82
CA PRO A 24 30.64 -6.89 24.67
C PRO A 24 30.98 -6.58 23.20
N ALA A 25 31.26 -7.61 22.40
CA ALA A 25 31.55 -7.45 20.97
C ALA A 25 30.32 -6.89 20.22
N LEU A 26 29.12 -7.38 20.53
CA LEU A 26 27.86 -6.86 19.99
C LEU A 26 27.64 -5.39 20.37
N THR A 27 27.99 -4.99 21.59
CA THR A 27 27.88 -3.60 22.05
C THR A 27 28.81 -2.67 21.25
N CYS A 28 30.04 -3.11 20.98
CA CYS A 28 30.96 -2.38 20.10
C CYS A 28 30.41 -2.24 18.68
N LEU A 29 29.88 -3.32 18.09
CA LEU A 29 29.30 -3.30 16.73
C LEU A 29 28.06 -2.39 16.65
N ILE A 30 27.16 -2.41 17.63
CA ILE A 30 25.98 -1.54 17.66
C ILE A 30 26.38 -0.06 17.80
N ASN A 31 27.41 0.24 18.61
CA ASN A 31 27.91 1.60 18.72
C ASN A 31 28.53 2.08 17.40
N ALA A 32 29.27 1.21 16.72
CA ALA A 32 29.85 1.52 15.41
C ALA A 32 28.76 1.67 14.33
N TYR A 33 27.73 0.82 14.35
CA TYR A 33 26.57 0.92 13.47
C TYR A 33 25.78 2.21 13.68
N ARG A 34 25.58 2.60 14.95
CA ARG A 34 24.95 3.88 15.27
C ARG A 34 25.75 5.04 14.69
N ALA A 35 27.07 5.05 14.86
CA ALA A 35 27.92 6.06 14.25
C ALA A 35 27.81 6.05 12.71
N ALA A 36 27.84 4.87 12.08
CA ALA A 36 27.70 4.72 10.64
C ALA A 36 26.35 5.26 10.10
N CYS A 37 25.25 5.06 10.83
CA CYS A 37 23.95 5.58 10.42
C CYS A 37 23.81 7.11 10.59
N HIS A 38 24.60 7.72 11.49
CA HIS A 38 24.47 9.12 11.90
C HIS A 38 25.53 10.05 11.30
N ASN A 39 26.54 9.52 10.59
CA ASN A 39 27.55 10.36 9.96
C ASN A 39 26.97 10.99 8.70
N ASP A 40 26.74 12.30 8.75
CA ASP A 40 26.66 13.14 7.56
C ASP A 40 28.03 13.12 6.86
N SER A 41 28.00 13.37 5.57
CA SER A 41 29.05 13.25 4.54
C SER A 41 30.37 14.03 4.76
N ASP A 42 30.81 14.29 5.98
CA ASP A 42 32.08 14.96 6.29
C ASP A 42 33.09 13.96 6.88
N GLY A 43 33.83 13.30 5.99
CA GLY A 43 34.99 12.52 6.41
C GLY A 43 35.40 11.42 5.43
N THR A 44 36.30 11.77 4.52
CA THR A 44 36.95 10.98 3.46
C THR A 44 37.79 9.79 3.97
N HIS A 45 37.45 9.15 5.10
CA HIS A 45 38.24 8.07 5.68
C HIS A 45 37.37 6.89 6.16
N LYS A 46 37.40 5.80 5.35
CA LYS A 46 36.97 4.39 5.59
C LYS A 46 35.60 3.93 5.07
N SER A 47 35.21 4.31 3.84
CA SER A 47 33.99 3.83 3.15
C SER A 47 33.72 2.32 3.30
N GLU A 48 34.72 1.47 3.07
CA GLU A 48 34.53 0.00 3.09
C GLU A 48 34.22 -0.56 4.49
N THR A 49 34.82 0.01 5.54
CA THR A 49 34.59 -0.47 6.92
C THR A 49 33.18 -0.10 7.39
N PHE A 50 32.70 1.08 7.03
CA PHE A 50 31.33 1.52 7.34
C PHE A 50 30.29 0.68 6.61
N SER A 51 30.46 0.48 5.30
CA SER A 51 29.55 -0.35 4.50
C SER A 51 29.50 -1.78 5.02
N LYS A 52 30.65 -2.38 5.40
CA LYS A 52 30.69 -3.71 6.03
C LYS A 52 29.91 -3.77 7.34
N ILE A 53 30.07 -2.79 8.23
CA ILE A 53 29.33 -2.75 9.51
C ILE A 53 27.82 -2.60 9.26
N LEU A 54 27.43 -1.71 8.34
CA LEU A 54 26.03 -1.46 7.99
C LEU A 54 25.38 -2.74 7.45
N MET A 55 26.02 -3.38 6.47
CA MET A 55 25.52 -4.63 5.87
C MET A 55 25.48 -5.77 6.88
N PHE A 56 26.53 -5.96 7.69
CA PHE A 56 26.55 -6.99 8.71
C PHE A 56 25.42 -6.81 9.73
N MET A 57 25.24 -5.60 10.26
CA MET A 57 24.24 -5.34 11.28
C MET A 57 22.81 -5.47 10.74
N LEU A 58 22.54 -4.96 9.54
CA LEU A 58 21.25 -5.17 8.88
C LEU A 58 21.00 -6.68 8.64
N HIS A 59 22.02 -7.43 8.22
CA HIS A 59 21.90 -8.86 7.92
C HIS A 59 21.83 -9.78 9.16
N GLU A 60 22.48 -9.44 10.26
CA GLU A 60 22.68 -10.41 11.35
C GLU A 60 21.99 -10.01 12.66
N ALA A 61 21.70 -8.72 12.88
CA ALA A 61 21.23 -8.26 14.19
C ALA A 61 19.97 -9.00 14.66
N GLY A 62 18.98 -9.18 13.78
CA GLY A 62 17.77 -9.92 14.11
C GLY A 62 18.03 -11.37 14.54
N ALA A 63 18.92 -12.07 13.83
CA ALA A 63 19.30 -13.45 14.15
C ALA A 63 20.09 -13.55 15.46
N ILE A 64 21.05 -12.62 15.66
CA ILE A 64 21.85 -12.52 16.89
C ILE A 64 20.93 -12.28 18.09
N PHE A 65 20.00 -11.33 18.01
CA PHE A 65 19.07 -11.06 19.11
C PHE A 65 18.17 -12.26 19.42
N ARG A 66 17.66 -12.96 18.40
CA ARG A 66 16.88 -14.20 18.60
C ARG A 66 17.71 -15.29 19.30
N LYS A 67 18.93 -15.54 18.83
CA LYS A 67 19.84 -16.54 19.41
C LYS A 67 20.18 -16.23 20.88
N LEU A 68 20.48 -14.97 21.19
CA LEU A 68 20.78 -14.52 22.55
C LEU A 68 19.57 -14.60 23.49
N LEU A 69 18.36 -14.41 22.97
CA LEU A 69 17.11 -14.50 23.73
C LEU A 69 16.52 -15.91 23.75
N GLY A 70 17.11 -16.88 23.04
CA GLY A 70 16.59 -18.24 22.93
C GLY A 70 15.25 -18.33 22.17
N ILE A 71 14.95 -17.36 21.30
CA ILE A 71 13.70 -17.32 20.53
C ILE A 71 13.91 -18.12 19.24
N SER A 72 13.02 -19.08 18.95
CA SER A 72 13.03 -19.82 17.69
C SER A 72 12.98 -18.86 16.49
N SER A 73 13.78 -19.16 15.45
CA SER A 73 13.86 -18.38 14.21
C SER A 73 12.52 -18.29 13.46
N SER A 74 11.61 -19.25 13.67
CA SER A 74 10.29 -19.31 13.04
C SER A 74 9.17 -18.58 13.81
N SER A 75 9.44 -18.12 15.03
CA SER A 75 8.43 -17.47 15.87
C SER A 75 8.22 -16.00 15.43
N LEU A 76 7.09 -15.74 14.75
CA LEU A 76 6.55 -14.39 14.53
C LEU A 76 5.67 -13.90 15.70
N LYS A 77 5.55 -14.71 16.76
CA LYS A 77 4.71 -14.40 17.92
C LYS A 77 5.37 -13.31 18.76
N LYS A 78 4.79 -12.10 18.75
CA LYS A 78 5.22 -10.99 19.63
C LYS A 78 5.14 -11.38 21.10
N GLU A 79 4.28 -12.34 21.44
CA GLU A 79 4.05 -12.86 22.79
C GLU A 79 5.36 -13.36 23.39
N ALA A 80 6.18 -14.08 22.61
CA ALA A 80 7.47 -14.59 23.07
C ALA A 80 8.43 -13.47 23.55
N VAL A 81 8.37 -12.29 22.93
CA VAL A 81 9.19 -11.13 23.35
C VAL A 81 8.57 -10.42 24.56
N LEU A 82 7.23 -10.36 24.62
CA LEU A 82 6.52 -9.74 25.73
C LEU A 82 6.65 -10.53 27.03
N GLU A 83 6.64 -11.87 26.97
CA GLU A 83 6.84 -12.73 28.14
C GLU A 83 8.25 -12.58 28.73
N LEU A 84 9.25 -12.38 27.87
CA LEU A 84 10.65 -12.20 28.29
C LEU A 84 10.93 -10.81 28.89
N LYS A 85 9.97 -9.88 28.87
CA LYS A 85 10.15 -8.47 29.26
C LYS A 85 10.69 -8.25 30.67
N ASN A 86 10.41 -9.18 31.59
CA ASN A 86 10.84 -9.10 33.00
C ASN A 86 12.15 -9.86 33.27
N SER A 87 12.71 -10.57 32.29
CA SER A 87 13.94 -11.34 32.48
C SER A 87 15.18 -10.43 32.55
N LYS A 88 16.16 -10.81 33.39
CA LYS A 88 17.46 -10.09 33.50
C LYS A 88 18.19 -10.04 32.15
N LYS A 89 18.10 -11.10 31.35
CA LYS A 89 18.67 -11.19 29.99
C LYS A 89 18.05 -10.14 29.05
N TRP A 90 16.72 -10.00 29.08
CA TRP A 90 16.03 -8.98 28.29
C TRP A 90 16.46 -7.57 28.70
N LEU A 91 16.53 -7.25 30.00
CA LEU A 91 16.88 -5.90 30.46
C LEU A 91 18.27 -5.45 29.95
N SER A 92 19.25 -6.36 29.92
CA SER A 92 20.57 -6.10 29.35
C SER A 92 20.51 -5.85 27.82
N LEU A 93 19.83 -6.73 27.08
CA LEU A 93 19.77 -6.65 25.62
C LEU A 93 18.81 -5.57 25.11
N ARG A 94 17.82 -5.16 25.90
CA ARG A 94 16.78 -4.19 25.55
C ARG A 94 17.38 -2.88 25.07
N LEU A 95 18.45 -2.39 25.72
CA LEU A 95 19.11 -1.14 25.34
C LEU A 95 19.83 -1.27 23.99
N LEU A 96 20.49 -2.42 23.76
CA LEU A 96 21.16 -2.74 22.51
C LEU A 96 20.18 -2.86 21.34
N ILE A 97 19.09 -3.61 21.53
CA ILE A 97 18.00 -3.75 20.56
C ILE A 97 17.40 -2.37 20.24
N LYS A 98 17.10 -1.57 21.27
CA LYS A 98 16.55 -0.22 21.09
C LYS A 98 17.49 0.69 20.30
N SER A 99 18.80 0.60 20.56
CA SER A 99 19.82 1.36 19.83
C SER A 99 19.83 0.97 18.35
N TYR A 100 19.91 -0.33 18.05
CA TYR A 100 19.84 -0.85 16.68
C TYR A 100 18.57 -0.40 15.93
N LEU A 101 17.40 -0.56 16.55
CA LEU A 101 16.12 -0.17 15.94
C LEU A 101 16.08 1.34 15.67
N ARG A 102 16.55 2.18 16.61
CA ARG A 102 16.60 3.63 16.42
C ARG A 102 17.53 4.05 15.30
N SER A 103 18.72 3.45 15.23
CA SER A 103 19.69 3.73 14.17
C SER A 103 19.19 3.30 12.80
N THR A 104 18.54 2.14 12.70
CA THR A 104 17.93 1.67 11.44
C THR A 104 16.79 2.61 11.00
N LEU A 105 15.93 3.04 11.94
CA LEU A 105 14.87 4.01 11.66
C LEU A 105 15.40 5.42 11.33
N PHE A 106 16.61 5.75 11.76
CA PHE A 106 17.29 6.97 11.36
C PHE A 106 17.82 6.84 9.94
N LEU A 107 18.51 5.73 9.63
CA LEU A 107 19.01 5.42 8.29
C LEU A 107 17.90 5.50 7.23
N LEU A 108 16.74 4.89 7.49
CA LEU A 108 15.58 4.92 6.58
C LEU A 108 15.03 6.34 6.28
N ASN A 109 15.34 7.33 7.11
CA ASN A 109 14.95 8.72 6.88
C ASN A 109 16.02 9.54 6.14
N GLN A 110 17.28 9.10 6.16
CA GLN A 110 18.40 9.85 5.58
C GLN A 110 18.75 9.37 4.18
N VAL A 111 18.60 8.08 3.92
CA VAL A 111 18.99 7.49 2.64
C VAL A 111 17.90 7.72 1.59
N THR A 112 18.31 8.13 0.40
CA THR A 112 17.43 8.31 -0.78
C THR A 112 17.54 7.15 -1.78
N ASP A 113 18.62 6.37 -1.72
CA ASP A 113 18.85 5.21 -2.58
C ASP A 113 17.79 4.12 -2.32
N THR A 114 17.05 3.75 -3.37
CA THR A 114 15.90 2.84 -3.27
C THR A 114 16.32 1.40 -2.94
N GLU A 115 17.50 0.95 -3.37
CA GLU A 115 18.00 -0.39 -3.08
C GLU A 115 18.40 -0.50 -1.61
N ILE A 116 19.10 0.50 -1.07
CA ILE A 116 19.48 0.54 0.35
C ILE A 116 18.24 0.66 1.24
N LEU A 117 17.25 1.47 0.86
CA LEU A 117 15.98 1.58 1.57
C LEU A 117 15.23 0.23 1.56
N THR A 118 15.14 -0.42 0.40
CA THR A 118 14.47 -1.71 0.23
C THR A 118 15.16 -2.79 1.06
N PHE A 119 16.50 -2.87 1.00
CA PHE A 119 17.25 -3.81 1.80
C PHE A 119 17.05 -3.56 3.31
N SER A 120 17.19 -2.31 3.74
CA SER A 120 17.06 -1.93 5.15
C SER A 120 15.67 -2.23 5.71
N ILE A 121 14.61 -1.94 4.94
CA ILE A 121 13.23 -2.19 5.36
C ILE A 121 12.94 -3.69 5.43
N CYS A 122 13.44 -4.50 4.49
CA CYS A 122 13.33 -5.96 4.53
C CYS A 122 13.97 -6.55 5.80
N ARG A 123 15.18 -6.09 6.11
CA ARG A 123 15.92 -6.55 7.29
C ARG A 123 15.26 -6.11 8.61
N LEU A 124 14.67 -4.91 8.62
CA LEU A 124 13.91 -4.41 9.76
C LEU A 124 12.60 -5.20 9.95
N ARG A 125 11.89 -5.54 8.87
CA ARG A 125 10.70 -6.39 8.88
C ARG A 125 10.99 -7.76 9.51
N ALA A 126 12.11 -8.38 9.14
CA ALA A 126 12.54 -9.65 9.73
C ALA A 126 12.79 -9.55 11.25
N SER A 127 12.91 -8.34 11.80
CA SER A 127 13.17 -8.05 13.22
C SER A 127 11.97 -7.37 13.91
N ILE A 128 10.79 -7.35 13.28
CA ILE A 128 9.65 -6.51 13.69
C ILE A 128 9.13 -6.84 15.09
N ILE A 129 9.20 -8.09 15.53
CA ILE A 129 8.74 -8.53 16.87
C ILE A 129 9.44 -7.77 18.01
N PHE A 130 10.68 -7.32 17.78
CA PHE A 130 11.46 -6.57 18.78
C PHE A 130 10.93 -5.15 19.00
N LEU A 131 10.02 -4.66 18.15
CA LEU A 131 9.34 -3.37 18.33
C LEU A 131 8.18 -3.43 19.32
N ALA A 132 7.68 -4.63 19.68
CA ALA A 132 6.54 -4.78 20.60
C ALA A 132 6.73 -4.05 21.95
N PRO A 133 7.93 -4.05 22.56
CA PRO A 133 8.19 -3.32 23.81
C PRO A 133 8.45 -1.82 23.64
N PHE A 134 8.41 -1.30 22.39
CA PHE A 134 8.76 0.07 22.03
C PHE A 134 7.69 0.72 21.12
N PRO A 135 6.49 1.03 21.65
CA PRO A 135 5.39 1.57 20.85
C PRO A 135 5.73 2.87 20.12
N SER A 136 6.59 3.73 20.68
CA SER A 136 7.04 4.95 20.00
C SER A 136 7.89 4.67 18.75
N LEU A 137 8.72 3.62 18.78
CA LEU A 137 9.50 3.19 17.61
C LEU A 137 8.61 2.51 16.58
N LEU A 138 7.62 1.73 17.02
CA LEU A 138 6.62 1.12 16.14
C LEU A 138 5.81 2.18 15.39
N HIS A 139 5.33 3.22 16.08
CA HIS A 139 4.63 4.35 15.44
C HIS A 139 5.52 5.11 14.45
N ARG A 140 6.82 5.28 14.78
CA ARG A 140 7.79 5.88 13.86
C ARG A 140 7.99 5.01 12.62
N LEU A 141 8.16 3.70 12.78
CA LEU A 141 8.25 2.75 11.66
C LEU A 141 7.01 2.82 10.77
N LEU A 142 5.81 2.82 11.36
CA LEU A 142 4.58 2.92 10.59
C LEU A 142 4.53 4.21 9.77
N LYS A 143 4.94 5.36 10.34
CA LYS A 143 4.99 6.63 9.60
C LYS A 143 5.94 6.56 8.41
N ILE A 144 7.14 6.01 8.61
CA ILE A 144 8.14 5.85 7.55
C ILE A 144 7.64 4.90 6.47
N SER A 145 7.11 3.73 6.86
CA SER A 145 6.62 2.72 5.94
C SER A 145 5.45 3.23 5.11
N VAL A 146 4.53 4.00 5.68
CA VAL A 146 3.42 4.62 4.93
C VAL A 146 3.92 5.65 3.92
N HIS A 147 4.97 6.41 4.26
CA HIS A 147 5.57 7.35 3.32
C HIS A 147 6.23 6.61 2.15
N LEU A 148 7.13 5.67 2.45
CA LEU A 148 7.83 4.86 1.44
C LEU A 148 6.87 4.01 0.60
N TRP A 149 5.79 3.51 1.19
CA TRP A 149 4.71 2.85 0.46
C TRP A 149 4.09 3.77 -0.58
N ALA A 150 3.79 5.02 -0.24
CA ALA A 150 3.13 5.95 -1.15
C ALA A 150 4.06 6.56 -2.21
N THR A 151 5.33 6.80 -1.89
CA THR A 151 6.29 7.50 -2.77
C THR A 151 7.33 6.61 -3.44
N GLY A 152 7.52 5.39 -2.96
CA GLY A 152 8.54 4.47 -3.45
C GLY A 152 8.26 3.93 -4.85
N ASP A 153 9.28 3.30 -5.43
CA ASP A 153 9.11 2.46 -6.61
C ASP A 153 8.36 1.16 -6.27
N GLN A 154 8.10 0.33 -7.29
CA GLN A 154 7.33 -0.90 -7.13
C GLN A 154 7.90 -1.82 -6.05
N SER A 155 9.22 -1.95 -5.94
CA SER A 155 9.87 -2.84 -4.98
C SER A 155 9.81 -2.26 -3.57
N LEU A 156 10.21 -1.00 -3.40
CA LEU A 156 10.23 -0.32 -2.13
C LEU A 156 8.83 -0.20 -1.54
N SER A 157 7.83 0.11 -2.36
CA SER A 157 6.45 0.21 -1.91
C SER A 157 5.83 -1.14 -1.55
N SER A 158 6.19 -2.20 -2.27
CA SER A 158 5.81 -3.58 -1.90
C SER A 158 6.35 -3.97 -0.53
N HIS A 159 7.65 -3.80 -0.29
CA HIS A 159 8.27 -4.15 1.00
C HIS A 159 7.78 -3.26 2.15
N SER A 160 7.54 -1.98 1.88
CA SER A 160 6.93 -1.06 2.83
C SER A 160 5.51 -1.47 3.21
N PHE A 161 4.71 -1.89 2.22
CA PHE A 161 3.36 -2.41 2.47
C PHE A 161 3.38 -3.65 3.37
N LEU A 162 4.31 -4.58 3.10
CA LEU A 162 4.42 -5.79 3.90
C LEU A 162 4.74 -5.50 5.38
N ILE A 163 5.51 -4.44 5.68
CA ILE A 163 5.65 -3.96 7.07
C ILE A 163 4.32 -3.45 7.62
N ILE A 164 3.60 -2.60 6.88
CA ILE A 164 2.31 -2.06 7.34
C ILE A 164 1.34 -3.20 7.67
N ARG A 165 1.28 -4.22 6.80
CA ARG A 165 0.46 -5.41 6.99
C ARG A 165 0.87 -6.19 8.23
N ASP A 166 2.16 -6.44 8.42
CA ASP A 166 2.67 -7.13 9.61
C ASP A 166 2.43 -6.31 10.89
N ILE A 167 2.53 -4.98 10.85
CA ILE A 167 2.17 -4.12 12.00
C ILE A 167 0.69 -4.28 12.34
N ALA A 168 -0.17 -4.28 11.33
CA ALA A 168 -1.61 -4.39 11.51
C ALA A 168 -2.04 -5.78 12.01
N SER A 169 -1.39 -6.86 11.55
CA SER A 169 -1.73 -8.24 11.90
C SER A 169 -1.09 -8.73 13.20
N VAL A 170 0.19 -8.40 13.43
CA VAL A 170 0.94 -8.93 14.57
C VAL A 170 0.63 -8.15 15.84
N PHE A 171 0.38 -6.83 15.78
CA PHE A 171 0.26 -5.98 16.97
C PHE A 171 -1.19 -5.81 17.44
N SER A 172 -1.50 -4.76 18.20
CA SER A 172 -2.83 -4.56 18.80
C SER A 172 -3.87 -4.13 17.75
N SER A 173 -5.16 -4.26 18.08
CA SER A 173 -6.26 -3.70 17.29
C SER A 173 -6.10 -2.20 17.03
N SER A 174 -5.54 -1.44 17.98
CA SER A 174 -5.22 -0.02 17.81
C SER A 174 -4.13 0.23 16.76
N CYS A 175 -3.23 -0.73 16.53
CA CYS A 175 -2.25 -0.65 15.44
C CYS A 175 -2.94 -0.77 14.08
N PHE A 176 -3.91 -1.68 13.94
CA PHE A 176 -4.73 -1.78 12.73
C PHE A 176 -5.43 -0.45 12.42
N ASP A 177 -6.10 0.17 13.42
CA ASP A 177 -6.75 1.47 13.25
C ASP A 177 -5.77 2.56 12.77
N SER A 178 -4.57 2.59 13.35
CA SER A 178 -3.52 3.53 12.95
C SER A 178 -3.03 3.27 11.52
N CYS A 179 -2.85 2.00 11.15
CA CYS A 179 -2.43 1.59 9.82
C CYS A 179 -3.46 2.04 8.79
N PHE A 180 -4.73 1.72 9.00
CA PHE A 180 -5.85 2.12 8.12
C PHE A 180 -5.88 3.63 7.91
N VAL A 181 -5.91 4.41 9.00
CA VAL A 181 -6.08 5.87 8.90
C VAL A 181 -4.88 6.51 8.18
N LYS A 182 -3.65 6.05 8.47
CA LYS A 182 -2.44 6.62 7.86
C LYS A 182 -2.31 6.23 6.39
N THR A 183 -2.55 4.97 6.03
CA THR A 183 -2.50 4.53 4.62
C THR A 183 -3.62 5.17 3.81
N TYR A 184 -4.85 5.25 4.32
CA TYR A 184 -5.94 5.93 3.60
C TYR A 184 -5.59 7.40 3.34
N LYS A 185 -5.11 8.12 4.36
CA LYS A 185 -4.67 9.52 4.18
C LYS A 185 -3.57 9.65 3.13
N ALA A 186 -2.55 8.80 3.19
CA ALA A 186 -1.46 8.80 2.22
C ALA A 186 -1.92 8.46 0.80
N PHE A 187 -2.82 7.48 0.63
CA PHE A 187 -3.44 7.17 -0.66
C PHE A 187 -4.16 8.39 -1.24
N THR A 188 -5.02 9.02 -0.43
CA THR A 188 -5.79 10.19 -0.90
C THR A 188 -4.89 11.36 -1.30
N SER A 189 -3.79 11.61 -0.60
CA SER A 189 -2.85 12.69 -0.95
C SER A 189 -2.04 12.40 -2.22
N HIS A 190 -1.66 11.13 -2.46
CA HIS A 190 -0.85 10.74 -3.63
C HIS A 190 -1.70 10.47 -4.89
N SER A 191 -3.03 10.41 -4.74
CA SER A 191 -3.96 10.17 -5.84
C SER A 191 -4.37 11.43 -6.63
N GLN A 192 -3.72 12.58 -6.41
CA GLN A 192 -4.09 13.89 -6.98
C GLN A 192 -3.57 14.13 -8.40
N PHE A 193 -2.43 13.54 -8.75
CA PHE A 193 -1.76 13.73 -10.04
C PHE A 193 -1.73 12.40 -10.79
N VAL A 194 -1.71 12.43 -12.12
CA VAL A 194 -1.57 11.22 -12.95
C VAL A 194 -0.57 11.51 -14.05
N GLU A 195 0.67 11.10 -13.83
CA GLU A 195 1.61 10.77 -14.90
C GLU A 195 1.41 9.31 -15.31
N ARG A 196 1.82 8.92 -16.53
CA ARG A 196 1.56 7.56 -17.06
C ARG A 196 2.14 6.45 -16.16
N ARG A 197 3.33 6.65 -15.59
CA ARG A 197 3.95 5.74 -14.62
C ARG A 197 3.22 5.68 -13.27
N LEU A 198 2.49 6.74 -12.92
CA LEU A 198 1.78 6.86 -11.66
C LEU A 198 0.50 6.01 -11.62
N PHE A 199 -0.04 5.60 -12.78
CA PHE A 199 -1.27 4.82 -12.85
C PHE A 199 -1.11 3.39 -12.29
N GLU A 200 -0.05 2.68 -12.69
CA GLU A 200 0.26 1.34 -12.18
C GLU A 200 0.53 1.38 -10.67
N HIS A 201 1.24 2.42 -10.23
CA HIS A 201 1.49 2.64 -8.81
C HIS A 201 0.22 2.91 -8.01
N ILE A 202 -0.67 3.80 -8.48
CA ILE A 202 -1.97 4.05 -7.83
C ILE A 202 -2.79 2.77 -7.74
N HIS A 203 -2.77 1.92 -8.78
CA HIS A 203 -3.44 0.63 -8.77
C HIS A 203 -2.84 -0.33 -7.71
N PHE A 204 -1.51 -0.35 -7.58
CA PHE A 204 -0.83 -1.07 -6.51
C PHE A 204 -1.23 -0.55 -5.12
N LEU A 205 -1.21 0.77 -4.90
CA LEU A 205 -1.63 1.38 -3.63
C LEU A 205 -3.08 1.04 -3.28
N ARG A 206 -3.97 1.09 -4.28
CA ARG A 206 -5.38 0.71 -4.12
C ARG A 206 -5.52 -0.74 -3.69
N ASN A 207 -4.90 -1.67 -4.42
CA ASN A 207 -5.03 -3.09 -4.14
C ASN A 207 -4.40 -3.48 -2.80
N SER A 208 -3.23 -2.92 -2.48
CA SER A 208 -2.58 -3.15 -1.18
C SER A 208 -3.40 -2.58 -0.02
N PHE A 209 -4.04 -1.42 -0.17
CA PHE A 209 -4.98 -0.93 0.84
C PHE A 209 -6.20 -1.85 1.00
N VAL A 210 -6.75 -2.37 -0.09
CA VAL A 210 -7.87 -3.34 -0.02
C VAL A 210 -7.43 -4.62 0.70
N GLU A 211 -6.22 -5.13 0.43
CA GLU A 211 -5.65 -6.27 1.16
C GLU A 211 -5.50 -5.97 2.67
N LEU A 212 -5.04 -4.76 3.02
CA LEU A 212 -4.98 -4.33 4.43
C LEU A 212 -6.37 -4.33 5.08
N CYS A 213 -7.39 -3.85 4.39
CA CYS A 213 -8.77 -3.87 4.88
C CYS A 213 -9.29 -5.31 5.08
N GLY A 214 -8.81 -6.26 4.28
CA GLY A 214 -9.14 -7.68 4.38
C GLY A 214 -8.70 -8.33 5.69
N LEU A 215 -7.74 -7.75 6.43
CA LEU A 215 -7.33 -8.27 7.74
C LEU A 215 -8.46 -8.18 8.79
N ASP A 216 -9.36 -7.21 8.66
CA ASP A 216 -10.53 -7.04 9.52
C ASP A 216 -11.61 -6.29 8.72
N VAL A 217 -12.39 -7.05 7.95
CA VAL A 217 -13.41 -6.50 7.05
C VAL A 217 -14.50 -5.75 7.82
N GLN A 218 -14.86 -6.23 9.02
CA GLN A 218 -15.89 -5.60 9.85
C GLN A 218 -15.46 -4.24 10.38
N LYS A 219 -14.23 -4.08 10.87
CA LYS A 219 -13.72 -2.75 11.24
C LYS A 219 -13.51 -1.86 10.02
N SER A 220 -13.06 -2.44 8.92
CA SER A 220 -12.84 -1.71 7.67
C SER A 220 -14.14 -1.17 7.09
N SER A 221 -15.23 -1.95 7.09
CA SER A 221 -16.53 -1.54 6.57
C SER A 221 -17.10 -0.36 7.35
N ASN A 222 -16.97 -0.35 8.68
CA ASN A 222 -17.37 0.77 9.53
C ASN A 222 -16.62 2.07 9.18
N LYS A 223 -15.32 1.99 8.93
CA LYS A 223 -14.53 3.16 8.51
C LYS A 223 -14.83 3.56 7.06
N ALA A 224 -15.02 2.58 6.18
CA ALA A 224 -15.40 2.77 4.78
C ALA A 224 -16.72 3.53 4.67
N LEU A 225 -17.72 3.19 5.47
CA LEU A 225 -19.00 3.90 5.57
C LEU A 225 -18.78 5.40 5.80
N ILE A 226 -17.94 5.78 6.75
CA ILE A 226 -17.64 7.20 7.04
C ILE A 226 -16.99 7.88 5.81
N CYS A 227 -16.06 7.20 5.15
CA CYS A 227 -15.38 7.72 3.96
C CYS A 227 -16.34 7.87 2.76
N ILE A 228 -17.20 6.89 2.52
CA ILE A 228 -18.22 6.91 1.45
C ILE A 228 -19.25 8.01 1.70
N LEU A 229 -19.71 8.17 2.95
CA LEU A 229 -20.60 9.27 3.33
C LEU A 229 -19.95 10.64 3.10
N HIS A 230 -18.64 10.77 3.31
CA HIS A 230 -17.92 12.00 2.98
C HIS A 230 -17.92 12.27 1.47
N LEU A 231 -17.70 11.24 0.63
CA LEU A 231 -17.80 11.36 -0.83
C LEU A 231 -19.21 11.79 -1.27
N ALA A 232 -20.24 11.19 -0.69
CA ALA A 232 -21.64 11.55 -0.95
C ALA A 232 -21.93 13.02 -0.61
N LYS A 233 -21.46 13.50 0.55
CA LYS A 233 -21.61 14.91 0.95
C LYS A 233 -20.95 15.89 -0.01
N ILE A 234 -19.77 15.54 -0.56
CA ILE A 234 -19.11 16.37 -1.59
C ILE A 234 -19.97 16.43 -2.85
N LEU A 235 -20.47 15.28 -3.31
CA LEU A 235 -21.33 15.19 -4.50
C LEU A 235 -22.61 16.00 -4.34
N GLN A 236 -23.32 15.84 -3.23
CA GLN A 236 -24.56 16.55 -2.93
C GLN A 236 -24.37 18.07 -2.95
N LYS A 237 -23.27 18.57 -2.35
CA LYS A 237 -22.93 20.00 -2.41
C LYS A 237 -22.62 20.48 -3.82
N GLY A 238 -21.99 19.64 -4.64
CA GLY A 238 -21.74 19.91 -6.06
C GLY A 238 -23.04 20.11 -6.85
N TRP A 239 -24.02 19.23 -6.63
CA TRP A 239 -25.35 19.33 -7.24
C TRP A 239 -26.13 20.58 -6.81
N GLN A 240 -26.11 20.92 -5.52
CA GLN A 240 -26.88 22.05 -4.98
C GLN A 240 -26.33 23.41 -5.41
N THR A 241 -25.02 23.58 -5.38
CA THR A 241 -24.41 24.91 -5.55
C THR A 241 -23.95 25.18 -6.99
N LYS A 242 -23.72 24.13 -7.79
CA LYS A 242 -23.12 24.18 -9.13
C LYS A 242 -21.84 25.04 -9.22
N LYS A 243 -21.17 25.30 -8.10
CA LYS A 243 -19.94 26.10 -8.05
C LYS A 243 -18.82 25.37 -8.79
N MET A 244 -18.12 26.08 -9.66
CA MET A 244 -17.05 25.53 -10.50
C MET A 244 -15.96 24.81 -9.68
N GLU A 245 -15.65 25.30 -8.48
CA GLU A 245 -14.67 24.69 -7.57
C GLU A 245 -15.09 23.29 -7.09
N LEU A 246 -16.36 23.10 -6.74
CA LEU A 246 -16.88 21.81 -6.27
C LEU A 246 -17.02 20.81 -7.42
N VAL A 247 -17.39 21.29 -8.61
CA VAL A 247 -17.41 20.49 -9.85
C VAL A 247 -15.98 20.02 -10.21
N LYS A 248 -14.98 20.90 -10.13
CA LYS A 248 -13.56 20.54 -10.29
C LYS A 248 -13.11 19.51 -9.25
N LYS A 249 -13.55 19.64 -8.00
CA LYS A 249 -13.23 18.69 -6.94
C LYS A 249 -13.79 17.29 -7.21
N ILE A 250 -15.04 17.19 -7.68
CA ILE A 250 -15.65 15.88 -8.01
C ILE A 250 -14.97 15.25 -9.24
N CYS A 251 -14.57 16.06 -10.21
CA CYS A 251 -13.81 15.59 -11.39
C CYS A 251 -12.31 15.36 -11.10
N SER A 252 -11.83 15.60 -9.88
CA SER A 252 -10.43 15.41 -9.53
C SER A 252 -10.06 13.92 -9.53
N TRP A 253 -8.82 13.61 -9.91
CA TRP A 253 -8.28 12.26 -9.82
C TRP A 253 -8.39 11.68 -8.41
N GLN A 254 -8.22 12.52 -7.38
CA GLN A 254 -8.37 12.10 -6.00
C GLN A 254 -9.78 11.55 -5.72
N TYR A 255 -10.83 12.27 -6.13
CA TYR A 255 -12.22 11.84 -5.90
C TYR A 255 -12.54 10.54 -6.66
N ILE A 256 -12.12 10.48 -7.93
CA ILE A 256 -12.28 9.32 -8.81
C ILE A 256 -11.56 8.09 -8.24
N ASN A 257 -10.32 8.24 -7.78
CA ASN A 257 -9.51 7.15 -7.21
C ASN A 257 -10.07 6.70 -5.84
N CYS A 258 -10.71 7.58 -5.07
CA CYS A 258 -11.43 7.19 -3.86
C CYS A 258 -12.66 6.33 -4.17
N ILE A 259 -13.45 6.67 -5.20
CA ILE A 259 -14.57 5.81 -5.64
C ILE A 259 -14.04 4.46 -6.09
N ASP A 260 -13.01 4.46 -6.92
CA ASP A 260 -12.35 3.24 -7.43
C ASP A 260 -11.87 2.32 -6.30
N LEU A 261 -11.30 2.89 -5.24
CA LEU A 261 -10.88 2.17 -4.04
C LEU A 261 -12.05 1.46 -3.35
N TRP A 262 -13.15 2.20 -3.12
CA TRP A 262 -14.30 1.63 -2.42
C TRP A 262 -15.07 0.62 -3.28
N VAL A 263 -15.13 0.83 -4.59
CA VAL A 263 -15.61 -0.17 -5.54
C VAL A 263 -14.77 -1.44 -5.46
N ALA A 264 -13.44 -1.33 -5.45
CA ALA A 264 -12.55 -2.48 -5.32
C ALA A 264 -12.71 -3.21 -3.98
N PHE A 265 -12.81 -2.47 -2.87
CA PHE A 265 -13.05 -3.04 -1.54
C PHE A 265 -14.38 -3.79 -1.48
N ILE A 266 -15.48 -3.18 -1.90
CA ILE A 266 -16.81 -3.78 -1.88
C ILE A 266 -16.83 -5.02 -2.77
N SER A 267 -16.39 -4.91 -4.03
CA SER A 267 -16.40 -6.04 -4.97
C SER A 267 -15.57 -7.24 -4.52
N THR A 268 -14.52 -7.01 -3.74
CA THR A 268 -13.65 -8.11 -3.26
C THR A 268 -14.26 -8.84 -2.06
N ASN A 269 -15.03 -8.13 -1.21
CA ASN A 269 -15.46 -8.66 0.09
C ASN A 269 -16.98 -8.94 0.16
N ILE A 270 -17.79 -8.43 -0.77
CA ILE A 270 -19.24 -8.63 -0.76
C ILE A 270 -19.71 -10.10 -0.89
N PRO A 271 -18.96 -11.05 -1.51
CA PRO A 271 -19.37 -12.45 -1.53
C PRO A 271 -19.40 -13.08 -0.12
N ASP A 272 -18.51 -12.64 0.76
CA ASP A 272 -18.29 -13.26 2.08
C ASP A 272 -18.85 -12.42 3.25
N TYR A 273 -19.18 -11.15 3.02
CA TYR A 273 -19.58 -10.20 4.05
C TYR A 273 -20.80 -9.37 3.66
N ASP A 274 -21.66 -9.04 4.65
CA ASP A 274 -22.79 -8.13 4.43
C ASP A 274 -22.32 -6.68 4.26
N LEU A 275 -22.11 -6.30 3.00
CA LEU A 275 -21.72 -4.94 2.59
C LEU A 275 -22.83 -4.24 1.80
N GLN A 276 -24.08 -4.72 1.88
CA GLN A 276 -25.21 -4.16 1.13
C GLN A 276 -25.39 -2.65 1.35
N PRO A 277 -25.32 -2.11 2.59
CA PRO A 277 -25.43 -0.66 2.79
C PRO A 277 -24.34 0.13 2.05
N LEU A 278 -23.11 -0.38 2.02
CA LEU A 278 -21.99 0.26 1.33
C LEU A 278 -22.17 0.18 -0.19
N LEU A 279 -22.62 -0.96 -0.70
CA LEU A 279 -22.97 -1.18 -2.11
C LEU A 279 -23.99 -0.13 -2.58
N TYR A 280 -25.12 0.00 -1.89
CA TYR A 280 -26.16 0.94 -2.30
C TYR A 280 -25.66 2.38 -2.31
N MET A 281 -24.94 2.81 -1.27
CA MET A 281 -24.39 4.17 -1.24
C MET A 281 -23.39 4.43 -2.37
N ILE A 282 -22.47 3.51 -2.65
CA ILE A 282 -21.47 3.74 -3.70
C ILE A 282 -22.13 3.75 -5.08
N VAL A 283 -23.15 2.92 -5.33
CA VAL A 283 -23.92 2.93 -6.58
C VAL A 283 -24.63 4.27 -6.77
N GLN A 284 -25.26 4.81 -5.72
CA GLN A 284 -25.89 6.14 -5.78
C GLN A 284 -24.87 7.25 -6.08
N ILE A 285 -23.68 7.19 -5.48
CA ILE A 285 -22.60 8.15 -5.78
C ILE A 285 -22.17 8.04 -7.24
N ILE A 286 -21.94 6.82 -7.75
CA ILE A 286 -21.49 6.62 -9.13
C ILE A 286 -22.54 7.13 -10.14
N ASN A 287 -23.82 6.83 -9.92
CA ASN A 287 -24.91 7.34 -10.75
C ASN A 287 -24.99 8.87 -10.68
N GLY A 288 -24.91 9.44 -9.48
CA GLY A 288 -24.92 10.90 -9.30
C GLY A 288 -23.71 11.60 -9.93
N VAL A 289 -22.54 10.95 -10.01
CA VAL A 289 -21.40 11.46 -10.79
C VAL A 289 -21.69 11.40 -12.27
N ALA A 290 -22.17 10.27 -12.80
CA ALA A 290 -22.46 10.12 -14.23
C ALA A 290 -23.49 11.14 -14.73
N LEU A 291 -24.51 11.44 -13.92
CA LEU A 291 -25.56 12.42 -14.22
C LEU A 291 -25.08 13.88 -14.10
N LEU A 292 -24.11 14.17 -13.23
CA LEU A 292 -23.60 15.53 -13.05
C LEU A 292 -22.75 15.98 -14.25
N PHE A 293 -22.17 15.04 -14.99
CA PHE A 293 -21.25 15.30 -16.10
C PHE A 293 -21.74 14.71 -17.44
N PRO A 294 -22.87 15.21 -18.00
CA PRO A 294 -23.48 14.62 -19.19
C PRO A 294 -22.66 14.85 -20.48
N GLY A 295 -21.88 15.93 -20.55
CA GLY A 295 -21.23 16.38 -21.78
C GLY A 295 -20.10 15.47 -22.31
N PRO A 296 -19.80 15.52 -23.62
CA PRO A 296 -18.86 14.61 -24.29
C PRO A 296 -17.42 14.74 -23.79
N ARG A 297 -17.06 15.87 -23.18
CA ARG A 297 -15.73 16.07 -22.55
C ARG A 297 -15.49 15.13 -21.37
N TYR A 298 -16.55 14.62 -20.74
CA TYR A 298 -16.49 13.72 -19.58
C TYR A 298 -16.74 12.26 -19.96
N LEU A 299 -16.74 11.92 -21.26
CA LEU A 299 -16.94 10.56 -21.76
C LEU A 299 -16.03 9.52 -21.07
N PRO A 300 -14.73 9.76 -20.83
CA PRO A 300 -13.88 8.80 -20.12
C PRO A 300 -14.34 8.54 -18.68
N LEU A 301 -14.82 9.57 -17.97
CA LEU A 301 -15.35 9.43 -16.62
C LEU A 301 -16.66 8.63 -16.62
N ARG A 302 -17.56 8.90 -17.58
CA ARG A 302 -18.82 8.15 -17.73
C ARG A 302 -18.59 6.67 -18.03
N LEU A 303 -17.63 6.36 -18.91
CA LEU A 303 -17.22 4.97 -19.18
C LEU A 303 -16.67 4.29 -17.92
N ARG A 304 -15.89 5.02 -17.12
CA ARG A 304 -15.40 4.51 -15.83
C ARG A 304 -16.54 4.24 -14.83
N CYS A 305 -17.56 5.11 -14.78
CA CYS A 305 -18.77 4.86 -13.99
C CYS A 305 -19.46 3.56 -14.40
N ILE A 306 -19.65 3.33 -15.70
CA ILE A 306 -20.25 2.09 -16.23
C ILE A 306 -19.41 0.88 -15.83
N GLN A 307 -18.08 0.95 -15.95
CA GLN A 307 -17.18 -0.13 -15.52
C GLN A 307 -17.31 -0.43 -14.03
N TRP A 308 -17.39 0.58 -13.17
CA TRP A 308 -17.60 0.39 -11.74
C TRP A 308 -18.94 -0.27 -11.42
N LEU A 309 -20.03 0.19 -12.04
CA LEU A 309 -21.37 -0.39 -11.83
C LEU A 309 -21.42 -1.85 -12.29
N ASN A 310 -20.84 -2.16 -13.46
CA ASN A 310 -20.75 -3.53 -13.96
C ASN A 310 -19.94 -4.43 -13.01
N ARG A 311 -18.81 -3.94 -12.50
CA ARG A 311 -17.99 -4.70 -11.55
C ARG A 311 -18.76 -4.98 -10.26
N LEU A 312 -19.47 -3.99 -9.71
CA LEU A 312 -20.28 -4.15 -8.51
C LEU A 312 -21.42 -5.15 -8.75
N SER A 313 -22.10 -5.07 -9.89
CA SER A 313 -23.18 -5.98 -10.26
C SER A 313 -22.67 -7.42 -10.35
N ALA A 314 -21.56 -7.63 -11.05
CA ALA A 314 -20.93 -8.95 -11.18
C ALA A 314 -20.50 -9.54 -9.83
N SER A 315 -19.93 -8.74 -8.92
CA SER A 315 -19.48 -9.23 -7.61
C SER A 315 -20.61 -9.46 -6.60
N SER A 316 -21.70 -8.69 -6.69
CA SER A 316 -22.78 -8.72 -5.68
C SER A 316 -23.94 -9.62 -6.06
N GLY A 317 -24.05 -10.02 -7.33
CA GLY A 317 -25.23 -10.70 -7.86
C GLY A 317 -26.47 -9.80 -7.98
N VAL A 318 -26.37 -8.52 -7.61
CA VAL A 318 -27.47 -7.56 -7.72
C VAL A 318 -27.46 -6.95 -9.12
N PHE A 319 -28.62 -6.93 -9.78
CA PHE A 319 -28.77 -6.25 -11.07
C PHE A 319 -28.67 -4.72 -10.87
N ILE A 320 -27.69 -4.10 -11.53
CA ILE A 320 -27.51 -2.64 -11.53
C ILE A 320 -27.72 -2.13 -12.96
N PRO A 321 -28.80 -1.35 -13.22
CA PRO A 321 -29.10 -0.90 -14.57
C PRO A 321 -28.08 0.13 -15.06
N VAL A 322 -27.37 -0.20 -16.14
CA VAL A 322 -26.41 0.70 -16.81
C VAL A 322 -26.87 1.14 -18.21
N THR A 323 -27.98 0.60 -18.71
CA THR A 323 -28.44 0.76 -20.10
C THR A 323 -28.61 2.22 -20.51
N SER A 324 -29.25 3.05 -19.69
CA SER A 324 -29.44 4.48 -19.97
C SER A 324 -28.09 5.21 -20.12
N LEU A 325 -27.14 4.93 -19.21
CA LEU A 325 -25.80 5.51 -19.28
C LEU A 325 -25.02 5.08 -20.53
N VAL A 326 -25.19 3.83 -20.98
CA VAL A 326 -24.54 3.32 -22.18
C VAL A 326 -25.15 3.95 -23.44
N LEU A 327 -26.48 4.01 -23.54
CA LEU A 327 -27.17 4.59 -24.69
C LEU A 327 -26.79 6.07 -24.88
N ASP A 328 -26.79 6.85 -23.81
CA ASP A 328 -26.34 8.25 -23.86
C ASP A 328 -24.90 8.38 -24.39
N VAL A 329 -24.00 7.47 -24.02
CA VAL A 329 -22.60 7.47 -24.46
C VAL A 329 -22.47 7.12 -25.93
N LEU A 330 -23.31 6.21 -26.44
CA LEU A 330 -23.35 5.82 -27.85
C LEU A 330 -23.95 6.92 -28.74
N GLU A 331 -24.98 7.61 -28.28
CA GLU A 331 -25.65 8.67 -29.03
C GLU A 331 -24.69 9.82 -29.41
N TYR A 332 -23.72 10.15 -28.53
CA TYR A 332 -22.67 11.13 -28.81
C TYR A 332 -21.67 10.72 -29.90
N LYS A 333 -21.50 9.42 -30.15
CA LYS A 333 -20.61 8.91 -31.20
C LYS A 333 -21.30 8.92 -32.56
N ILE A 334 -22.61 8.74 -32.58
CA ILE A 334 -23.41 8.61 -33.81
C ILE A 334 -23.74 9.97 -34.42
N THR A 335 -23.90 11.02 -33.60
CA THR A 335 -24.33 12.36 -34.07
C THR A 335 -23.22 13.24 -34.69
N LYS A 336 -21.98 12.77 -34.81
CA LYS A 336 -20.83 13.57 -35.32
C LYS A 336 -20.42 13.35 -36.77
N ASP A 337 -21.08 12.48 -37.53
CA ASP A 337 -20.81 12.27 -38.97
C ASP A 337 -21.63 13.17 -39.91
N GLY A 338 -22.07 14.33 -39.43
CA GLY A 338 -22.95 15.27 -40.17
C GLY A 338 -22.31 16.57 -40.68
N GLY A 339 -20.99 16.71 -40.81
CA GLY A 339 -20.42 17.99 -41.31
C GLY A 339 -18.93 18.06 -41.66
N LYS A 340 -18.64 17.95 -42.97
CA LYS A 340 -17.43 18.34 -43.78
C LYS A 340 -16.02 17.86 -43.35
N PRO A 341 -15.16 17.45 -44.32
CA PRO A 341 -13.89 16.78 -44.03
C PRO A 341 -12.79 17.80 -43.69
N GLY A 342 -12.33 17.80 -42.45
CA GLY A 342 -11.17 18.57 -42.00
C GLY A 342 -10.16 17.66 -41.30
N LYS A 343 -9.02 17.44 -41.96
CA LYS A 343 -7.77 16.77 -41.51
C LYS A 343 -7.90 15.79 -40.34
N VAL A 344 -7.90 14.51 -40.71
CA VAL A 344 -7.72 13.34 -39.84
C VAL A 344 -6.50 13.54 -38.94
N LEU A 345 -6.72 13.72 -37.65
CA LEU A 345 -5.70 13.43 -36.64
C LEU A 345 -5.78 11.92 -36.42
N GLU A 346 -4.76 11.20 -36.87
CA GLU A 346 -4.67 9.74 -36.69
C GLU A 346 -4.80 9.37 -35.21
N PRO A 347 -5.79 8.55 -34.82
CA PRO A 347 -5.80 7.89 -33.54
C PRO A 347 -4.85 6.69 -33.62
N LEU A 348 -3.76 6.73 -32.85
CA LEU A 348 -2.93 5.56 -32.55
C LEU A 348 -3.75 4.55 -31.73
N SER A 349 -4.52 3.71 -32.44
CA SER A 349 -4.86 2.31 -32.12
C SER A 349 -6.01 1.85 -33.01
N THR A 350 -5.70 1.56 -34.27
CA THR A 350 -6.60 0.80 -35.13
C THR A 350 -6.63 -0.65 -34.63
N ILE A 351 -7.62 -0.99 -33.80
CA ILE A 351 -8.00 -2.41 -33.62
C ILE A 351 -8.79 -2.79 -34.87
N LYS A 352 -8.12 -3.39 -35.83
CA LYS A 352 -8.77 -4.03 -36.99
C LYS A 352 -9.54 -5.26 -36.50
N PHE A 353 -10.86 -5.15 -36.38
CA PHE A 353 -11.71 -6.34 -36.29
C PHE A 353 -11.80 -7.00 -37.68
N LYS A 354 -11.45 -8.29 -37.75
CA LYS A 354 -11.59 -9.12 -38.94
C LYS A 354 -13.03 -9.62 -38.99
N ASN A 355 -13.77 -9.24 -40.03
CA ASN A 355 -15.16 -9.63 -40.27
C ASN A 355 -15.27 -11.12 -40.66
N SER A 356 -15.27 -12.02 -39.68
CA SER A 356 -15.63 -13.43 -39.92
C SER A 356 -16.43 -14.11 -38.80
N CYS A 357 -16.95 -13.38 -37.81
CA CYS A 357 -17.80 -13.97 -36.75
C CYS A 357 -19.12 -13.20 -36.55
N LEU A 358 -19.78 -12.83 -37.65
CA LEU A 358 -21.18 -12.43 -37.63
C LEU A 358 -21.94 -13.28 -38.65
N SER A 359 -22.29 -14.50 -38.24
CA SER A 359 -23.43 -15.21 -38.82
C SER A 359 -24.21 -15.88 -37.70
N ASN A 360 -25.47 -15.47 -37.57
CA ASN A 360 -26.52 -16.04 -36.75
C ASN A 360 -26.53 -17.58 -36.78
N THR A 361 -26.74 -18.23 -35.64
CA THR A 361 -27.65 -19.38 -35.57
C THR A 361 -28.21 -19.56 -34.16
N ILE A 362 -29.54 -19.49 -34.07
CA ILE A 362 -30.37 -19.99 -32.97
C ILE A 362 -30.42 -21.52 -33.10
N PHE A 363 -30.12 -22.25 -32.02
CA PHE A 363 -30.54 -23.63 -31.65
C PHE A 363 -29.74 -23.94 -30.37
N GLY A 364 -30.21 -24.49 -29.26
CA GLY A 364 -31.33 -25.36 -28.97
C GLY A 364 -30.81 -26.44 -28.02
N LEU A 365 -31.29 -26.44 -26.78
CA LEU A 365 -31.45 -27.56 -25.83
C LEU A 365 -30.28 -28.53 -25.50
N ASN A 366 -30.12 -28.67 -24.17
CA ASN A 366 -29.94 -29.90 -23.40
C ASN A 366 -28.59 -30.62 -23.31
N SER A 367 -28.34 -31.02 -22.05
CA SER A 367 -27.60 -32.19 -21.56
C SER A 367 -26.12 -32.28 -21.90
N PHE A 368 -25.27 -32.30 -20.87
CA PHE A 368 -24.68 -33.56 -20.41
C PHE A 368 -24.04 -33.34 -19.02
N SER A 369 -24.41 -34.25 -18.13
CA SER A 369 -23.71 -34.56 -16.89
C SER A 369 -22.40 -35.30 -17.19
N ASP A 370 -21.55 -35.33 -16.17
CA ASP A 370 -20.48 -36.31 -15.93
C ASP A 370 -19.22 -36.21 -16.82
N VAL A 371 -18.07 -35.99 -16.18
CA VAL A 371 -17.11 -37.07 -15.86
C VAL A 371 -15.78 -36.45 -15.35
N TYR A 372 -15.39 -36.93 -14.16
CA TYR A 372 -14.16 -36.75 -13.34
C TYR A 372 -13.87 -35.43 -12.62
#